data_AF-A0AAV8E3S0-F1
#
_entry.id   AF-A0AAV8E3S0-F1
#
_cell.length_a   1.000
_cell.length_b   1.000
_cell.length_c   1.000
_cell.angle_alpha   90.00
_cell.angle_beta   90.00
_cell.angle_gamma   90.00
#
_symmetry.space_group_name_H-M   'P 1'
#
loop_
_entity.id
_entity.type
_entity.pdbx_description
1 polymer ?
#
loop_
_entity_poly.entity_id
_entity_poly.type
_entity_poly.pdbx_seq_one_letter_code
_entity_poly.pdbx_strand_id
1 'polypeptide(L)'
;MLERQDKFVKFIDTVLAARQVQQVDRFRLAWKYQVRNYPPHGHPVRRWIPIVVQQLPRVLSILLQPRLDRVDIIPEPIFTCSSLEEIKLQVKNRADHSIWHDRLNPMVVTLPHLRKLNLGHFRIEADFMDKLFLGCPILEEVELYSCWLDISQISCGNIRSLVINGCYHSRAIEVSIPSLQNLKVTVMCSQPARFVFKNMSSLVKASICLLDLNDVDFVIFDFGAEILAGLSGVTTLDIVLCGWRAEDMLKHILWTCPQFENLKFMNFESFDGCTPCTADCIDMVDRLVQHSSALKGVTVYGCQGDDDDEIDLLEELRKLLGEYGILVERHQGSIYGSLNELKELAHEHMHLLQSILWEPLDEDGEGEEGEAWWEGGAISEEEEEEGEDEAEEMEDGDENIDEEEEDDEWK
;
A
#
# COMPACT_ATOMS: atom_id res chain seq x y z
N MET A 1 -11.27 24.06 -12.91
CA MET A 1 -10.05 23.37 -12.41
C MET A 1 -8.80 23.71 -13.23
N LEU A 2 -8.87 23.76 -14.57
CA LEU A 2 -7.74 24.13 -15.44
C LEU A 2 -7.09 25.48 -15.07
N GLU A 3 -7.88 26.53 -14.81
CA GLU A 3 -7.35 27.82 -14.37
C GLU A 3 -6.52 27.75 -13.08
N ARG A 4 -6.88 26.86 -12.15
CA ARG A 4 -6.11 26.66 -10.91
C ARG A 4 -4.75 26.04 -11.21
N GLN A 5 -4.68 25.10 -12.17
CA GLN A 5 -3.41 24.53 -12.61
C GLN A 5 -2.54 25.56 -13.31
N ASP A 6 -3.10 26.38 -14.21
CA ASP A 6 -2.33 27.42 -14.89
C ASP A 6 -1.78 28.47 -13.90
N LYS A 7 -2.57 28.84 -12.87
CA LYS A 7 -2.10 29.70 -11.77
C LYS A 7 -0.98 29.03 -10.98
N PHE A 8 -1.10 27.75 -10.66
CA PHE A 8 -0.06 26.98 -9.96
C PHE A 8 1.24 26.92 -10.77
N VAL A 9 1.14 26.61 -12.06
CA VAL A 9 2.28 26.54 -12.97
C VAL A 9 3.00 27.90 -13.06
N LYS A 10 2.25 28.99 -13.25
CA LYS A 10 2.80 30.35 -13.28
C LYS A 10 3.45 30.74 -11.95
N PHE A 11 2.85 30.33 -10.83
CA PHE A 11 3.42 30.57 -9.51
C PHE A 11 4.78 29.89 -9.36
N ILE A 12 4.89 28.59 -9.67
CA ILE A 12 6.17 27.87 -9.59
C ILE A 12 7.21 28.48 -10.52
N ASP A 13 6.84 28.83 -11.76
CA ASP A 13 7.76 29.52 -12.69
C ASP A 13 8.29 30.82 -12.11
N THR A 14 7.42 31.64 -11.54
CA THR A 14 7.79 32.93 -10.94
C THR A 14 8.73 32.75 -9.76
N VAL A 15 8.44 31.77 -8.88
CA VAL A 15 9.27 31.47 -7.71
C VAL A 15 10.65 30.96 -8.13
N LEU A 16 10.71 30.02 -9.07
CA LEU A 16 11.98 29.46 -9.53
C LEU A 16 12.82 30.51 -10.26
N ALA A 17 12.20 31.37 -11.07
CA ALA A 17 12.87 32.49 -11.71
C ALA A 17 13.45 33.48 -10.68
N ALA A 18 12.69 33.81 -9.63
CA ALA A 18 13.16 34.72 -8.58
C ALA A 18 14.28 34.13 -7.71
N ARG A 19 14.36 32.80 -7.58
CA ARG A 19 15.30 32.09 -6.70
C ARG A 19 16.56 31.58 -7.40
N GLN A 20 16.78 31.86 -8.68
CA GLN A 20 17.94 31.35 -9.45
C GLN A 20 19.32 31.60 -8.82
N VAL A 21 19.43 32.52 -7.85
CA VAL A 21 20.71 32.93 -7.23
C VAL A 21 20.90 32.34 -5.82
N GLN A 22 19.90 31.69 -5.23
CA GLN A 22 19.97 31.19 -3.85
C GLN A 22 19.98 29.66 -3.78
N GLN A 23 20.81 29.10 -2.90
CA GLN A 23 20.78 27.68 -2.57
C GLN A 23 19.45 27.33 -1.90
N VAL A 24 18.84 26.22 -2.32
CA VAL A 24 17.58 25.72 -1.74
C VAL A 24 17.89 24.45 -0.98
N ASP A 25 17.83 24.48 0.36
CA ASP A 25 18.13 23.30 1.18
C ASP A 25 17.16 22.14 0.91
N ARG A 26 15.86 22.46 0.79
CA ARG A 26 14.79 21.48 0.60
C ARG A 26 13.82 21.95 -0.47
N PHE A 27 13.55 21.08 -1.44
CA PHE A 27 12.52 21.28 -2.43
C PHE A 27 11.46 20.19 -2.31
N ARG A 28 10.19 20.60 -2.15
CA ARG A 28 9.06 19.68 -2.06
C ARG A 28 7.97 20.13 -3.03
N LEU A 29 7.58 19.24 -3.93
CA LEU A 29 6.52 19.46 -4.91
C LEU A 29 5.50 18.33 -4.78
N ALA A 30 4.31 18.67 -4.30
CA ALA A 30 3.15 17.79 -4.38
C ALA A 30 2.16 18.36 -5.38
N TRP A 31 1.99 17.70 -6.53
CA TRP A 31 1.08 18.10 -7.58
C TRP A 31 0.08 16.99 -7.90
N LYS A 32 -0.94 16.92 -7.05
CA LYS A 32 -2.04 15.96 -7.09
C LYS A 32 -3.16 16.41 -8.05
N TYR A 33 -3.99 15.46 -8.48
CA TYR A 33 -5.21 15.67 -9.26
C TYR A 33 -5.02 16.51 -10.53
N GLN A 34 -4.04 16.15 -11.37
CA GLN A 34 -3.83 16.89 -12.59
C GLN A 34 -4.98 16.69 -13.58
N VAL A 35 -5.58 17.80 -14.03
CA VAL A 35 -6.70 17.78 -14.99
C VAL A 35 -6.22 17.97 -16.42
N ARG A 36 -5.21 18.82 -16.64
CA ARG A 36 -4.56 18.97 -17.95
C ARG A 36 -3.72 17.74 -18.26
N ASN A 37 -3.96 17.19 -19.45
CA ASN A 37 -3.07 16.24 -20.10
C ASN A 37 -1.89 17.02 -20.72
N TYR A 38 -0.69 16.87 -20.17
CA TYR A 38 0.53 17.46 -20.73
C TYR A 38 1.21 16.43 -21.64
N PRO A 39 1.68 16.77 -22.84
CA PRO A 39 2.47 15.82 -23.61
C PRO A 39 3.70 15.34 -22.80
N PRO A 40 4.20 14.10 -22.98
CA PRO A 40 5.26 13.51 -22.15
C PRO A 40 6.52 14.39 -21.99
N HIS A 41 6.88 15.14 -23.02
CA HIS A 41 8.03 16.06 -22.99
C HIS A 41 7.68 17.51 -22.60
N GLY A 42 6.40 17.86 -22.52
CA GLY A 42 5.91 19.20 -22.19
C GLY A 42 5.45 19.36 -20.74
N HIS A 43 5.57 18.33 -19.91
CA HIS A 43 5.18 18.42 -18.51
C HIS A 43 6.06 19.43 -17.74
N PRO A 44 5.48 20.41 -17.01
CA PRO A 44 6.24 21.49 -16.38
C PRO A 44 7.34 21.03 -15.40
N VAL A 45 7.21 19.86 -14.79
CA VAL A 45 8.25 19.31 -13.91
C VAL A 45 9.58 19.12 -14.64
N ARG A 46 9.55 18.75 -15.94
CA ARG A 46 10.78 18.55 -16.73
C ARG A 46 11.64 19.81 -16.85
N ARG A 47 11.02 21.00 -16.82
CA ARG A 47 11.73 22.28 -16.82
C ARG A 47 12.07 22.77 -15.42
N TRP A 48 11.24 22.47 -14.41
CA TRP A 48 11.47 22.92 -13.05
C TRP A 48 12.64 22.22 -12.38
N ILE A 49 12.73 20.90 -12.57
CA ILE A 49 13.72 20.09 -11.88
C ILE A 49 15.17 20.45 -12.22
N PRO A 50 15.57 20.66 -13.49
CA PRO A 50 16.92 21.12 -13.79
C PRO A 50 17.28 22.43 -13.06
N ILE A 51 16.33 23.36 -12.94
CA ILE A 51 16.54 24.64 -12.22
C ILE A 51 16.73 24.38 -10.71
N VAL A 52 15.91 23.50 -10.13
CA VAL A 52 16.02 23.13 -8.71
C VAL A 52 17.33 22.41 -8.41
N VAL A 53 17.73 21.46 -9.25
CA VAL A 53 18.98 20.70 -9.09
C VAL A 53 20.20 21.62 -9.15
N GLN A 54 20.17 22.66 -10.00
CA GLN A 54 21.23 23.69 -10.04
C GLN A 54 21.35 24.49 -8.73
N GLN A 55 20.30 24.53 -7.91
CA GLN A 55 20.33 25.19 -6.59
C GLN A 55 20.90 24.30 -5.47
N LEU A 56 21.40 23.11 -5.83
CA LEU A 56 22.07 22.14 -4.95
C LEU A 56 21.27 21.79 -3.69
N PRO A 57 20.05 21.24 -3.83
CA PRO A 57 19.26 20.81 -2.69
C PRO A 57 19.86 19.60 -1.99
N ARG A 58 19.61 19.53 -0.69
CA ARG A 58 19.88 18.34 0.13
C ARG A 58 18.70 17.39 0.14
N VAL A 59 17.48 17.93 0.15
CA VAL A 59 16.25 17.13 0.15
C VAL A 59 15.41 17.46 -1.07
N LEU A 60 15.08 16.44 -1.86
CA LEU A 60 14.17 16.53 -2.98
C LEU A 60 12.99 15.58 -2.80
N SER A 61 11.78 16.14 -2.72
CA SER A 61 10.54 15.36 -2.65
C SER A 61 9.58 15.76 -3.76
N ILE A 62 9.18 14.82 -4.59
CA ILE A 62 8.30 15.01 -5.73
C ILE A 62 7.19 13.96 -5.67
N LEU A 63 5.95 14.42 -5.55
CA LEU A 63 4.74 13.61 -5.64
C LEU A 63 3.88 14.14 -6.78
N LEU A 64 3.69 13.33 -7.82
CA LEU A 64 2.91 13.69 -9.00
C LEU A 64 1.74 12.72 -9.17
N GLN A 65 0.59 13.26 -9.55
CA GLN A 65 -0.53 12.47 -10.04
C GLN A 65 -0.96 12.94 -11.44
N PRO A 66 -0.17 12.60 -12.46
CA PRO A 66 -0.49 12.97 -13.84
C PRO A 66 -1.70 12.20 -14.37
N ARG A 67 -2.30 12.74 -15.43
CA ARG A 67 -3.30 12.06 -16.25
C ARG A 67 -2.67 11.78 -17.62
N LEU A 68 -1.84 10.73 -17.70
CA LEU A 68 -1.00 10.44 -18.86
C LEU A 68 -0.99 8.94 -19.18
N ASP A 69 -0.63 8.55 -20.40
CA ASP A 69 -0.63 7.13 -20.78
C ASP A 69 0.77 6.49 -20.60
N ARG A 70 1.88 7.23 -20.77
CA ARG A 70 3.27 6.79 -20.47
C ARG A 70 4.22 7.95 -20.26
N VAL A 71 5.09 7.93 -19.24
CA VAL A 71 5.92 9.11 -19.00
C VAL A 71 7.26 8.93 -18.28
N ASP A 72 8.33 9.27 -18.98
CA ASP A 72 9.63 9.59 -18.36
C ASP A 72 9.61 10.99 -17.71
N ILE A 73 8.68 11.32 -16.79
CA ILE A 73 8.55 12.70 -16.24
C ILE A 73 9.81 13.12 -15.50
N ILE A 74 10.42 12.17 -14.80
CA ILE A 74 11.56 12.41 -13.92
C ILE A 74 12.80 12.62 -14.78
N PRO A 75 13.38 13.83 -14.82
CA PRO A 75 14.51 14.09 -15.69
C PRO A 75 15.82 13.61 -15.05
N GLU A 76 16.78 13.23 -15.89
CA GLU A 76 18.08 12.68 -15.49
C GLU A 76 18.89 13.51 -14.48
N PRO A 77 18.86 14.87 -14.47
CA PRO A 77 19.69 15.66 -13.54
C PRO A 77 19.46 15.34 -12.06
N ILE A 78 18.31 14.78 -11.68
CA ILE A 78 18.07 14.34 -10.29
C ILE A 78 19.10 13.29 -9.87
N PHE A 79 19.49 12.41 -10.79
CA PHE A 79 20.35 11.25 -10.52
C PHE A 79 21.85 11.57 -10.54
N THR A 80 22.23 12.81 -10.83
CA THR A 80 23.64 13.25 -10.86
C THR A 80 23.91 14.45 -9.94
N CYS A 81 22.93 14.84 -9.12
CA CYS A 81 23.04 15.97 -8.21
C CYS A 81 23.93 15.62 -7.01
N SER A 82 25.11 16.24 -6.94
CA SER A 82 26.10 15.95 -5.90
C SER A 82 25.67 16.29 -4.47
N SER A 83 24.74 17.22 -4.26
CA SER A 83 24.34 17.70 -2.94
C SER A 83 23.20 16.91 -2.28
N LEU A 84 22.51 16.04 -3.03
CA LEU A 84 21.32 15.36 -2.53
C LEU A 84 21.69 14.34 -1.44
N GLU A 85 21.05 14.51 -0.28
CA GLU A 85 21.11 13.60 0.87
C GLU A 85 19.87 12.72 0.96
N GLU A 86 18.71 13.23 0.50
CA GLU A 86 17.42 12.54 0.52
C GLU A 86 16.63 12.78 -0.77
N ILE A 87 16.12 11.70 -1.37
CA ILE A 87 15.24 11.73 -2.54
C ILE A 87 13.96 10.97 -2.22
N LYS A 88 12.81 11.61 -2.43
CA LYS A 88 11.47 10.98 -2.40
C LYS A 88 10.77 11.24 -3.73
N LEU A 89 10.58 10.22 -4.54
CA LEU A 89 9.90 10.31 -5.84
C LEU A 89 8.67 9.40 -5.83
N GLN A 90 7.51 9.96 -6.18
CA GLN A 90 6.28 9.21 -6.32
C GLN A 90 5.50 9.74 -7.52
N VAL A 91 5.17 8.88 -8.49
CA VAL A 91 4.41 9.27 -9.69
C VAL A 91 3.23 8.32 -9.85
N LYS A 92 2.07 8.72 -9.35
CA LYS A 92 0.85 7.91 -9.35
C LYS A 92 -0.05 8.31 -10.51
N ASN A 93 -0.07 7.51 -11.58
CA ASN A 93 -0.93 7.76 -12.73
C ASN A 93 -2.40 7.47 -12.40
N ARG A 94 -3.32 8.32 -12.87
CA ARG A 94 -4.77 8.18 -12.65
C ARG A 94 -5.51 7.57 -13.85
N ALA A 95 -4.90 7.57 -15.03
CA ALA A 95 -5.61 7.39 -16.30
C ALA A 95 -5.57 5.97 -16.88
N ASP A 96 -4.65 5.12 -16.43
CA ASP A 96 -4.35 3.87 -17.12
C ASP A 96 -4.45 2.66 -16.18
N HIS A 97 -5.16 1.65 -16.68
CA HIS A 97 -5.28 0.30 -16.14
C HIS A 97 -4.01 -0.54 -16.44
N SER A 98 -3.12 -0.09 -17.32
CA SER A 98 -1.84 -0.73 -17.57
C SER A 98 -0.75 -0.10 -16.69
N ILE A 99 -0.30 -0.93 -15.77
CA ILE A 99 0.24 -0.52 -14.48
C ILE A 99 1.76 -0.46 -14.59
N TRP A 100 2.38 0.60 -14.05
CA TRP A 100 3.85 0.74 -13.95
C TRP A 100 4.62 1.06 -15.26
N HIS A 101 4.12 1.99 -16.09
CA HIS A 101 4.88 2.46 -17.27
C HIS A 101 6.07 3.35 -16.96
N ASP A 102 6.06 4.03 -15.81
CA ASP A 102 7.13 4.97 -15.46
C ASP A 102 8.35 4.17 -14.98
N ARG A 103 9.28 3.96 -15.91
CA ARG A 103 10.55 3.28 -15.68
C ARG A 103 11.59 4.31 -15.25
N LEU A 104 12.32 4.00 -14.18
CA LEU A 104 13.52 4.75 -13.86
C LEU A 104 14.70 4.14 -14.61
N ASN A 105 15.09 4.75 -15.74
CA ASN A 105 16.26 4.31 -16.48
C ASN A 105 17.21 5.48 -16.82
N PRO A 106 17.79 6.16 -15.81
CA PRO A 106 18.83 7.14 -16.06
C PRO A 106 20.05 6.49 -16.72
N MET A 107 20.71 7.21 -17.63
CA MET A 107 21.97 6.75 -18.20
C MET A 107 23.07 6.62 -17.14
N VAL A 108 23.11 7.53 -16.17
CA VAL A 108 24.11 7.59 -15.10
C VAL A 108 23.43 7.91 -13.77
N VAL A 109 23.85 7.21 -12.71
CA VAL A 109 23.52 7.54 -11.32
C VAL A 109 24.82 7.86 -10.59
N THR A 110 24.92 9.04 -10.00
CA THR A 110 26.05 9.49 -9.20
C THR A 110 25.56 10.47 -8.14
N LEU A 111 25.28 9.94 -6.96
CA LEU A 111 24.73 10.69 -5.83
C LEU A 111 25.60 10.41 -4.59
N PRO A 112 26.78 11.05 -4.51
CA PRO A 112 27.82 10.72 -3.52
C PRO A 112 27.40 10.99 -2.07
N HIS A 113 26.36 11.78 -1.86
CA HIS A 113 25.86 12.16 -0.54
C HIS A 113 24.48 11.57 -0.21
N LEU A 114 23.89 10.77 -1.10
CA LEU A 114 22.55 10.23 -0.90
C LEU A 114 22.57 9.16 0.19
N ARG A 115 21.78 9.41 1.24
CA ARG A 115 21.61 8.49 2.39
C ARG A 115 20.23 7.87 2.43
N LYS A 116 19.21 8.56 1.90
CA LYS A 116 17.81 8.15 1.95
C LYS A 116 17.17 8.18 0.57
N LEU A 117 16.55 7.09 0.17
CA LEU A 117 15.82 6.98 -1.08
C LEU A 117 14.42 6.41 -0.83
N ASN A 118 13.39 7.16 -1.22
CA ASN A 118 12.01 6.71 -1.26
C ASN A 118 11.52 6.77 -2.71
N LEU A 119 11.13 5.62 -3.24
CA LEU A 119 10.54 5.49 -4.57
C LEU A 119 9.15 4.92 -4.43
N GLY A 120 8.18 5.48 -5.15
CA GLY A 120 6.88 4.87 -5.24
C GLY A 120 6.22 5.00 -6.60
N HIS A 121 5.44 3.97 -6.93
CA HIS A 121 4.73 3.85 -8.21
C HIS A 121 5.63 3.77 -9.45
N PHE A 122 6.84 3.25 -9.30
CA PHE A 122 7.78 3.02 -10.41
C PHE A 122 7.91 1.54 -10.74
N ARG A 123 8.23 1.26 -12.01
CA ARG A 123 8.86 0.00 -12.40
C ARG A 123 10.36 0.07 -12.13
N ILE A 124 10.83 -0.77 -11.22
CA ILE A 124 12.21 -0.88 -10.78
C ILE A 124 12.85 -2.07 -11.50
N GLU A 125 13.84 -1.78 -12.35
CA GLU A 125 14.57 -2.79 -13.13
C GLU A 125 15.94 -3.07 -12.50
N ALA A 126 16.51 -4.24 -12.80
CA ALA A 126 17.81 -4.66 -12.26
C ALA A 126 18.92 -3.65 -12.59
N ASP A 127 18.96 -3.20 -13.85
CA ASP A 127 19.93 -2.21 -14.34
C ASP A 127 19.89 -0.90 -13.54
N PHE A 128 18.70 -0.48 -13.09
CA PHE A 128 18.56 0.72 -12.27
C PHE A 128 19.13 0.50 -10.86
N MET A 129 18.84 -0.64 -10.24
CA MET A 129 19.35 -0.98 -8.91
C MET A 129 20.88 -1.09 -8.91
N ASP A 130 21.46 -1.69 -9.95
CA ASP A 130 22.91 -1.79 -10.10
C ASP A 130 23.57 -0.41 -10.21
N LYS A 131 23.02 0.47 -11.08
CA LYS A 131 23.48 1.86 -11.19
C LYS A 131 23.33 2.61 -9.87
N LEU A 132 22.22 2.42 -9.17
CA LEU A 132 21.93 3.07 -7.90
C LEU A 132 22.95 2.68 -6.83
N PHE A 133 23.20 1.38 -6.63
CA PHE A 133 24.12 0.90 -5.60
C PHE A 133 25.58 1.21 -5.91
N LEU A 134 25.97 1.26 -7.18
CA LEU A 134 27.31 1.72 -7.59
C LEU A 134 27.46 3.24 -7.46
N GLY A 135 26.41 4.00 -7.76
CA GLY A 135 26.41 5.46 -7.79
C GLY A 135 26.16 6.15 -6.44
N CYS A 136 25.66 5.42 -5.44
CA CYS A 136 25.27 5.96 -4.13
C CYS A 136 26.00 5.21 -3.00
N PRO A 137 27.31 5.46 -2.81
CA PRO A 137 28.16 4.64 -1.93
C PRO A 137 27.80 4.73 -0.44
N ILE A 138 27.07 5.76 -0.01
CA ILE A 138 26.68 5.97 1.39
C ILE A 138 25.17 5.80 1.63
N LEU A 139 24.46 5.16 0.71
CA LEU A 139 23.02 4.92 0.82
C LEU A 139 22.72 3.97 2.00
N GLU A 140 21.94 4.45 2.97
CA GLU A 140 21.66 3.74 4.23
C GLU A 140 20.18 3.32 4.33
N GLU A 141 19.26 4.07 3.74
CA GLU A 141 17.82 3.85 3.85
C GLU A 141 17.16 3.80 2.47
N VAL A 142 16.43 2.71 2.21
CA VAL A 142 15.65 2.52 0.98
C VAL A 142 14.20 2.19 1.34
N GLU A 143 13.28 2.91 0.73
CA GLU A 143 11.84 2.68 0.83
C GLU A 143 11.25 2.55 -0.57
N LEU A 144 10.55 1.44 -0.79
CA LEU A 144 9.83 1.13 -2.01
C LEU A 144 8.34 1.06 -1.68
N TYR A 145 7.53 1.87 -2.35
CA TYR A 145 6.10 2.00 -2.08
C TYR A 145 5.29 1.75 -3.35
N SER A 146 4.45 0.72 -3.36
CA SER A 146 3.62 0.38 -4.51
C SER A 146 4.44 0.36 -5.81
N CYS A 147 5.58 -0.33 -5.82
CA CYS A 147 6.46 -0.43 -6.99
C CYS A 147 6.30 -1.78 -7.69
N TRP A 148 6.50 -1.82 -9.01
CA TRP A 148 6.71 -3.08 -9.72
C TRP A 148 8.19 -3.41 -9.76
N LEU A 149 8.55 -4.50 -9.12
CA LEU A 149 9.93 -4.92 -8.97
C LEU A 149 10.27 -5.91 -10.07
N ASP A 150 10.80 -5.47 -11.20
CA ASP A 150 11.28 -6.34 -12.27
C ASP A 150 12.73 -6.78 -12.02
N ILE A 151 12.93 -7.44 -10.87
CA ILE A 151 14.22 -7.86 -10.34
C ILE A 151 14.10 -9.23 -9.70
N SER A 152 15.18 -10.02 -9.75
CA SER A 152 15.27 -11.30 -9.05
C SER A 152 15.89 -11.19 -7.66
N GLN A 153 16.64 -10.11 -7.39
CA GLN A 153 17.36 -9.95 -6.14
C GLN A 153 17.52 -8.47 -5.73
N ILE A 154 17.56 -8.24 -4.42
CA ILE A 154 18.00 -7.00 -3.79
C ILE A 154 19.20 -7.33 -2.92
N SER A 155 20.38 -6.88 -3.36
CA SER A 155 21.66 -7.11 -2.68
C SER A 155 22.44 -5.81 -2.60
N CYS A 156 22.82 -5.41 -1.39
CA CYS A 156 23.63 -4.22 -1.16
C CYS A 156 24.42 -4.34 0.14
N GLY A 157 25.60 -3.72 0.20
CA GLY A 157 26.49 -3.78 1.36
C GLY A 157 26.27 -2.70 2.41
N ASN A 158 25.63 -1.57 2.08
CA ASN A 158 25.62 -0.37 2.94
C ASN A 158 24.24 -0.01 3.53
N ILE A 159 23.18 -0.65 3.06
CA ILE A 159 21.80 -0.38 3.51
C ILE A 159 21.60 -0.92 4.92
N ARG A 160 21.06 -0.08 5.80
CA ARG A 160 20.72 -0.41 7.19
C ARG A 160 19.21 -0.48 7.43
N SER A 161 18.42 0.18 6.59
CA SER A 161 16.96 0.17 6.68
C SER A 161 16.34 -0.06 5.31
N LEU A 162 15.44 -1.04 5.23
CA LEU A 162 14.70 -1.39 4.03
C LEU A 162 13.21 -1.43 4.36
N VAL A 163 12.42 -0.69 3.58
CA VAL A 163 10.96 -0.67 3.66
C VAL A 163 10.40 -1.08 2.29
N ILE A 164 9.56 -2.10 2.26
CA ILE A 164 8.88 -2.58 1.06
C ILE A 164 7.38 -2.62 1.33
N ASN A 165 6.64 -1.68 0.77
CA ASN A 165 5.22 -1.50 1.04
C ASN A 165 4.41 -1.76 -0.22
N GLY A 166 3.60 -2.82 -0.21
CA GLY A 166 2.65 -3.15 -1.29
C GLY A 166 3.30 -3.22 -2.67
N CYS A 167 4.54 -3.70 -2.77
CA CYS A 167 5.22 -3.87 -4.04
C CYS A 167 4.82 -5.18 -4.74
N TYR A 168 4.96 -5.20 -6.07
CA TYR A 168 4.46 -6.24 -6.97
C TYR A 168 5.60 -6.91 -7.73
N HIS A 169 5.48 -8.22 -7.95
CA HIS A 169 6.32 -8.96 -8.89
C HIS A 169 5.63 -10.26 -9.33
N SER A 170 6.06 -10.82 -10.45
CA SER A 170 5.59 -12.12 -10.97
C SER A 170 6.39 -13.31 -10.48
N ARG A 171 7.51 -13.11 -9.76
CA ARG A 171 8.39 -14.17 -9.25
C ARG A 171 8.83 -13.92 -7.81
N ALA A 172 9.61 -14.85 -7.27
CA ALA A 172 10.26 -14.67 -5.98
C ALA A 172 11.43 -13.67 -6.08
N ILE A 173 11.53 -12.77 -5.11
CA ILE A 173 12.63 -11.81 -4.96
C ILE A 173 13.50 -12.24 -3.78
N GLU A 174 14.77 -12.49 -4.05
CA GLU A 174 15.75 -12.72 -3.00
C GLU A 174 16.21 -11.40 -2.39
N VAL A 175 16.13 -11.25 -1.07
CA VAL A 175 16.67 -10.10 -0.36
C VAL A 175 17.85 -10.56 0.49
N SER A 176 19.04 -10.09 0.16
CA SER A 176 20.30 -10.50 0.79
C SER A 176 21.15 -9.27 1.12
N ILE A 177 20.95 -8.72 2.31
CA ILE A 177 21.58 -7.47 2.76
C ILE A 177 22.20 -7.72 4.14
N PRO A 178 23.49 -8.11 4.20
CA PRO A 178 24.14 -8.53 5.45
C PRO A 178 24.28 -7.40 6.49
N SER A 179 24.23 -6.14 6.05
CA SER A 179 24.30 -4.96 6.91
C SER A 179 22.93 -4.42 7.35
N LEU A 180 21.84 -5.05 6.92
CA LEU A 180 20.49 -4.59 7.22
C LEU A 180 20.20 -4.75 8.72
N GLN A 181 19.71 -3.69 9.35
CA GLN A 181 19.36 -3.65 10.77
C GLN A 181 17.86 -3.57 10.99
N ASN A 182 17.15 -2.91 10.08
CA ASN A 182 15.71 -2.69 10.15
C ASN A 182 15.06 -3.11 8.83
N LEU A 183 14.01 -3.93 8.94
CA LEU A 183 13.20 -4.36 7.81
C LEU A 183 11.73 -4.06 8.11
N LYS A 184 11.02 -3.47 7.15
CA LYS A 184 9.55 -3.33 7.19
C LYS A 184 8.98 -3.80 5.86
N VAL A 185 8.04 -4.74 5.90
CA VAL A 185 7.45 -5.36 4.70
C VAL A 185 5.94 -5.40 4.86
N THR A 186 5.21 -4.89 3.86
CA THR A 186 3.77 -5.13 3.73
C THR A 186 3.51 -6.12 2.62
N VAL A 187 2.82 -7.20 2.98
CA VAL A 187 2.37 -8.25 2.08
C VAL A 187 0.88 -8.08 1.85
N MET A 188 0.49 -8.00 0.58
CA MET A 188 -0.92 -7.93 0.16
C MET A 188 -1.44 -9.34 -0.12
N CYS A 189 -2.62 -9.68 0.41
CA CYS A 189 -3.18 -11.03 0.33
C CYS A 189 -3.54 -11.47 -1.09
N SER A 190 -4.04 -10.52 -1.89
CA SER A 190 -4.50 -10.75 -3.24
C SER A 190 -3.40 -11.01 -4.26
N GLN A 191 -2.17 -10.51 -4.04
CA GLN A 191 -1.01 -10.75 -4.91
C GLN A 191 0.31 -10.56 -4.14
N PRO A 192 0.80 -11.58 -3.43
CA PRO A 192 2.03 -11.44 -2.68
C PRO A 192 3.23 -11.55 -3.63
N ALA A 193 3.97 -10.46 -3.80
CA ALA A 193 5.37 -10.58 -4.20
C ALA A 193 6.06 -11.49 -3.17
N ARG A 194 6.63 -12.61 -3.63
CA ARG A 194 7.24 -13.60 -2.74
C ARG A 194 8.65 -13.14 -2.37
N PHE A 195 8.85 -12.69 -1.14
CA PHE A 195 10.17 -12.29 -0.65
C PHE A 195 10.87 -13.45 0.08
N VAL A 196 12.11 -13.71 -0.32
CA VAL A 196 12.98 -14.70 0.32
C VAL A 196 14.15 -13.98 0.97
N PHE A 197 14.13 -13.86 2.29
CA PHE A 197 15.18 -13.17 3.04
C PHE A 197 16.33 -14.14 3.35
N LYS A 198 17.53 -13.83 2.86
CA LYS A 198 18.75 -14.61 3.08
C LYS A 198 19.84 -13.72 3.67
N ASN A 199 20.77 -14.32 4.40
CA ASN A 199 21.95 -13.62 4.91
C ASN A 199 21.61 -12.34 5.72
N MET A 200 20.61 -12.41 6.59
CA MET A 200 20.10 -11.29 7.40
C MET A 200 20.83 -11.17 8.75
N SER A 201 22.16 -11.35 8.76
CA SER A 201 22.93 -11.55 10.00
C SER A 201 22.96 -10.33 10.94
N SER A 202 22.81 -9.11 10.42
CA SER A 202 22.76 -7.88 11.22
C SER A 202 21.34 -7.45 11.59
N LEU A 203 20.30 -8.19 11.20
CA LEU A 203 18.92 -7.76 11.34
C LEU A 203 18.50 -7.76 12.81
N VAL A 204 18.16 -6.58 13.33
CA VAL A 204 17.81 -6.37 14.74
C VAL A 204 16.30 -6.30 14.93
N LYS A 205 15.63 -5.57 14.01
CA LYS A 205 14.20 -5.32 14.04
C LYS A 205 13.56 -5.66 12.70
N ALA A 206 12.46 -6.40 12.73
CA ALA A 206 11.62 -6.64 11.57
C ALA A 206 10.17 -6.27 11.86
N SER A 207 9.47 -5.77 10.85
CA SER A 207 8.03 -5.51 10.89
C SER A 207 7.37 -6.12 9.66
N ILE A 208 6.38 -6.97 9.88
CA ILE A 208 5.55 -7.57 8.83
C ILE A 208 4.14 -7.03 8.99
N CYS A 209 3.59 -6.48 7.92
CA CYS A 209 2.19 -6.13 7.82
C CYS A 209 1.50 -7.06 6.82
N LEU A 210 0.46 -7.73 7.26
CA LEU A 210 -0.41 -8.57 6.43
C LEU A 210 -1.68 -7.77 6.15
N LEU A 211 -1.88 -7.40 4.88
CA LEU A 211 -2.94 -6.49 4.48
C LEU A 211 -3.95 -7.18 3.55
N ASP A 212 -5.15 -7.43 4.08
CA ASP A 212 -6.31 -8.01 3.40
C ASP A 212 -7.57 -7.15 3.50
N LEU A 213 -7.70 -6.13 2.65
CA LEU A 213 -8.93 -5.31 2.64
C LEU A 213 -9.90 -5.71 1.52
N ASN A 214 -9.77 -6.93 0.97
CA ASN A 214 -10.57 -7.37 -0.16
C ASN A 214 -11.58 -8.46 0.25
N ASP A 215 -12.77 -8.39 -0.33
CA ASP A 215 -13.86 -9.37 -0.15
C ASP A 215 -13.87 -10.45 -1.24
N VAL A 216 -12.77 -10.58 -1.99
CA VAL A 216 -12.63 -11.54 -3.09
C VAL A 216 -11.80 -12.73 -2.65
N ASP A 217 -12.32 -13.93 -2.89
CA ASP A 217 -11.67 -15.21 -2.60
C ASP A 217 -10.40 -15.41 -3.42
N PHE A 218 -9.29 -14.86 -2.96
CA PHE A 218 -7.97 -15.22 -3.45
C PHE A 218 -7.42 -16.41 -2.67
N VAL A 219 -6.76 -17.32 -3.39
CA VAL A 219 -6.05 -18.44 -2.80
C VAL A 219 -4.86 -17.89 -2.00
N ILE A 220 -4.87 -18.10 -0.68
CA ILE A 220 -3.70 -17.87 0.16
C ILE A 220 -2.61 -18.83 -0.31
N PHE A 221 -1.60 -18.32 -0.98
CA PHE A 221 -0.47 -19.13 -1.42
C PHE A 221 0.50 -19.42 -0.26
N ASP A 222 1.06 -20.63 -0.24
CA ASP A 222 2.07 -21.11 0.72
C ASP A 222 3.40 -20.33 0.60
N PHE A 223 3.44 -19.08 1.09
CA PHE A 223 4.63 -18.22 1.04
C PHE A 223 5.20 -17.87 2.41
N GLY A 224 4.49 -18.18 3.49
CA GLY A 224 4.79 -17.62 4.79
C GLY A 224 6.03 -18.18 5.50
N ALA A 225 6.33 -19.46 5.29
CA ALA A 225 7.48 -20.15 5.88
C ALA A 225 8.82 -19.43 5.60
N GLU A 226 8.97 -18.97 4.36
CA GLU A 226 10.23 -18.41 3.87
C GLU A 226 10.48 -17.00 4.40
N ILE A 227 9.40 -16.24 4.64
CA ILE A 227 9.50 -14.91 5.23
C ILE A 227 10.03 -15.05 6.67
N LEU A 228 9.35 -15.81 7.53
CA LEU A 228 9.77 -15.90 8.94
C LEU A 228 11.14 -16.56 9.09
N ALA A 229 11.47 -17.56 8.27
CA ALA A 229 12.77 -18.24 8.34
C ALA A 229 13.94 -17.24 8.26
N GLY A 230 13.85 -16.26 7.37
CA GLY A 230 14.87 -15.22 7.23
C GLY A 230 14.87 -14.14 8.33
N LEU A 231 13.85 -14.13 9.20
CA LEU A 231 13.74 -13.21 10.35
C LEU A 231 14.08 -13.86 11.69
N SER A 232 14.40 -15.16 11.73
CA SER A 232 14.71 -15.92 12.95
C SER A 232 15.76 -15.28 13.88
N GLY A 233 16.67 -14.46 13.32
CA GLY A 233 17.73 -13.78 14.06
C GLY A 233 17.33 -12.48 14.80
N VAL A 234 16.11 -11.96 14.60
CA VAL A 234 15.74 -10.63 15.12
C VAL A 234 15.57 -10.61 16.64
N THR A 235 15.74 -9.41 17.22
CA THR A 235 15.46 -9.15 18.64
C THR A 235 14.10 -8.52 18.89
N THR A 236 13.54 -7.87 17.86
CA THR A 236 12.22 -7.26 17.89
C THR A 236 11.47 -7.63 16.62
N LEU A 237 10.28 -8.18 16.78
CA LEU A 237 9.38 -8.52 15.69
C LEU A 237 8.06 -7.78 15.90
N ASP A 238 7.70 -6.98 14.91
CA ASP A 238 6.39 -6.32 14.85
C ASP A 238 5.51 -7.07 13.84
N ILE A 239 4.31 -7.46 14.26
CA ILE A 239 3.29 -8.10 13.42
C ILE A 239 2.08 -7.17 13.38
N VAL A 240 1.69 -6.77 12.18
CA VAL A 240 0.51 -5.94 11.94
C VAL A 240 -0.46 -6.73 11.08
N LEU A 241 -1.68 -6.91 11.57
CA LEU A 241 -2.78 -7.55 10.86
C LEU A 241 -3.79 -6.49 10.43
N CYS A 242 -4.21 -6.54 9.18
CA CYS A 242 -5.20 -5.61 8.65
C CYS A 242 -6.20 -6.36 7.78
N GLY A 243 -7.46 -6.41 8.23
CA GLY A 243 -8.59 -6.97 7.48
C GLY A 243 -8.79 -8.48 7.60
N TRP A 244 -9.82 -9.00 6.90
CA TRP A 244 -10.56 -10.20 7.35
C TRP A 244 -9.80 -11.52 7.32
N ARG A 245 -8.89 -11.73 6.36
CA ARG A 245 -8.12 -12.99 6.24
C ARG A 245 -6.67 -12.84 6.68
N ALA A 246 -6.30 -11.73 7.30
CA ALA A 246 -4.96 -11.51 7.81
C ALA A 246 -4.57 -12.59 8.85
N GLU A 247 -5.54 -13.08 9.63
CA GLU A 247 -5.38 -14.18 10.59
C GLU A 247 -5.11 -15.53 9.91
N ASP A 248 -5.87 -15.87 8.86
CA ASP A 248 -5.65 -17.11 8.12
C ASP A 248 -4.24 -17.11 7.52
N MET A 249 -3.83 -16.01 6.91
CA MET A 249 -2.47 -15.84 6.42
C MET A 249 -1.43 -16.01 7.52
N LEU A 250 -1.69 -15.45 8.69
CA LEU A 250 -0.79 -15.56 9.83
C LEU A 250 -0.68 -17.01 10.32
N LYS A 251 -1.78 -17.77 10.38
CA LYS A 251 -1.77 -19.21 10.67
C LYS A 251 -0.93 -19.97 9.64
N HIS A 252 -1.07 -19.64 8.35
CA HIS A 252 -0.25 -20.20 7.28
C HIS A 252 1.23 -19.84 7.42
N ILE A 253 1.54 -18.59 7.78
CA ILE A 253 2.91 -18.11 8.00
C ILE A 253 3.56 -18.80 9.22
N LEU A 254 2.80 -19.00 10.29
CA LEU A 254 3.28 -19.61 11.53
C LEU A 254 3.26 -21.14 11.51
N TRP A 255 2.64 -21.78 10.52
CA TRP A 255 2.61 -23.24 10.39
C TRP A 255 4.01 -23.88 10.48
N THR A 256 5.03 -23.18 9.98
CA THR A 256 6.43 -23.64 9.98
C THR A 256 7.33 -22.79 10.86
N CYS A 257 6.74 -22.02 11.80
CA CYS A 257 7.40 -21.00 12.61
C CYS A 257 8.85 -21.41 12.99
N PRO A 258 9.88 -20.67 12.54
CA PRO A 258 11.26 -21.01 12.87
C PRO A 258 11.53 -20.78 14.37
N GLN A 259 12.66 -21.28 14.85
CA GLN A 259 13.15 -20.93 16.18
C GLN A 259 13.71 -19.51 16.18
N PHE A 260 13.25 -18.70 17.13
CA PHE A 260 13.68 -17.32 17.35
C PHE A 260 14.58 -17.25 18.59
N GLU A 261 15.85 -17.58 18.42
CA GLU A 261 16.82 -17.66 19.53
C GLU A 261 17.07 -16.31 20.22
N ASN A 262 16.89 -15.20 19.50
CA ASN A 262 17.27 -13.87 19.96
C ASN A 262 16.09 -12.91 20.20
N LEU A 263 14.86 -13.34 19.88
CA LEU A 263 13.68 -12.50 19.97
C LEU A 263 13.38 -12.17 21.44
N LYS A 264 13.35 -10.88 21.77
CA LYS A 264 13.14 -10.35 23.12
C LYS A 264 11.82 -9.62 23.26
N PHE A 265 11.39 -8.97 22.18
CA PHE A 265 10.19 -8.15 22.16
C PHE A 265 9.35 -8.49 20.95
N MET A 266 8.07 -8.76 21.19
CA MET A 266 7.07 -8.89 20.14
C MET A 266 6.07 -7.76 20.26
N ASN A 267 5.75 -7.14 19.14
CA ASN A 267 4.72 -6.12 19.08
C ASN A 267 3.63 -6.58 18.13
N PHE A 268 2.40 -6.43 18.55
CA PHE A 268 1.23 -6.85 17.78
C PHE A 268 0.28 -5.67 17.61
N GLU A 269 -0.22 -5.47 16.39
CA GLU A 269 -1.26 -4.49 16.07
C GLU A 269 -2.30 -5.14 15.15
N SER A 270 -3.57 -4.87 15.40
CA SER A 270 -4.66 -5.24 14.49
C SER A 270 -5.52 -4.01 14.16
N PHE A 271 -6.00 -3.92 12.93
CA PHE A 271 -6.90 -2.85 12.46
C PHE A 271 -8.27 -3.40 12.04
N ASP A 272 -9.34 -2.65 12.37
CA ASP A 272 -10.78 -2.90 12.16
C ASP A 272 -11.17 -3.79 10.97
N GLY A 273 -12.16 -4.67 11.22
CA GLY A 273 -12.87 -5.48 10.24
C GLY A 273 -13.09 -6.92 10.73
N CYS A 274 -12.02 -7.53 11.25
CA CYS A 274 -12.07 -8.66 12.16
C CYS A 274 -11.47 -8.13 13.45
N THR A 275 -12.23 -8.05 14.55
CA THR A 275 -11.56 -8.36 15.81
C THR A 275 -11.04 -9.77 15.60
N PRO A 276 -9.71 -10.00 15.61
CA PRO A 276 -9.24 -11.35 15.57
C PRO A 276 -9.89 -12.08 16.71
N CYS A 277 -10.40 -13.28 16.46
CA CYS A 277 -10.99 -14.00 17.58
C CYS A 277 -9.87 -14.12 18.61
N THR A 278 -10.15 -13.68 19.84
CA THR A 278 -9.16 -13.57 20.91
C THR A 278 -8.31 -14.85 21.01
N ALA A 279 -8.94 -16.00 20.76
CA ALA A 279 -8.32 -17.32 20.65
C ALA A 279 -7.23 -17.45 19.55
N ASP A 280 -7.42 -16.93 18.35
CA ASP A 280 -6.46 -17.04 17.24
C ASP A 280 -5.22 -16.17 17.50
N CYS A 281 -5.39 -14.96 18.03
CA CYS A 281 -4.27 -14.14 18.49
C CYS A 281 -3.50 -14.81 19.62
N ILE A 282 -4.20 -15.48 20.53
CA ILE A 282 -3.56 -16.20 21.64
C ILE A 282 -2.80 -17.41 21.13
N ASP A 283 -3.37 -18.22 20.24
CA ASP A 283 -2.67 -19.37 19.61
C ASP A 283 -1.43 -18.89 18.86
N MET A 284 -1.54 -17.75 18.15
CA MET A 284 -0.42 -17.11 17.47
C MET A 284 0.70 -16.73 18.45
N VAL A 285 0.38 -15.98 19.51
CA VAL A 285 1.37 -15.56 20.50
C VAL A 285 1.97 -16.77 21.21
N ASP A 286 1.16 -17.75 21.59
CA ASP A 286 1.62 -18.99 22.25
C ASP A 286 2.63 -19.74 21.38
N ARG A 287 2.34 -19.93 20.08
CA ARG A 287 3.29 -20.56 19.14
C ARG A 287 4.61 -19.80 19.07
N LEU A 288 4.56 -18.48 18.97
CA LEU A 288 5.76 -17.65 18.89
C LEU A 288 6.58 -17.70 20.19
N VAL A 289 5.91 -17.75 21.34
CA VAL A 289 6.54 -17.92 22.66
C VAL A 289 7.22 -19.28 22.79
N GLN A 290 6.55 -20.35 22.37
CA GLN A 290 7.12 -21.71 22.36
C GLN A 290 8.37 -21.80 21.47
N HIS A 291 8.46 -20.96 20.45
CA HIS A 291 9.60 -20.86 19.54
C HIS A 291 10.60 -19.75 19.92
N SER A 292 10.43 -19.10 21.08
CA SER A 292 11.31 -18.02 21.54
C SER A 292 11.59 -18.09 23.04
N SER A 293 12.68 -18.77 23.38
CA SER A 293 13.14 -18.88 24.77
C SER A 293 13.68 -17.57 25.38
N ALA A 294 13.99 -16.57 24.54
CA ALA A 294 14.56 -15.28 24.96
C ALA A 294 13.51 -14.17 25.13
N LEU A 295 12.23 -14.46 24.85
CA LEU A 295 11.14 -13.49 24.86
C LEU A 295 10.96 -12.90 26.27
N LYS A 296 10.87 -11.58 26.35
CA LYS A 296 10.76 -10.83 27.62
C LYS A 296 9.48 -10.02 27.72
N GLY A 297 8.99 -9.54 26.58
CA GLY A 297 7.82 -8.69 26.54
C GLY A 297 7.03 -8.84 25.25
N VAL A 298 5.71 -8.74 25.40
CA VAL A 298 4.74 -8.62 24.32
C VAL A 298 4.02 -7.30 24.51
N THR A 299 3.97 -6.48 23.46
CA THR A 299 3.21 -5.23 23.45
C THR A 299 2.06 -5.37 22.47
N VAL A 300 0.84 -5.09 22.93
CA VAL A 300 -0.33 -4.99 22.06
C VAL A 300 -0.60 -3.51 21.82
N TYR A 301 -0.68 -3.14 20.54
CA TYR A 301 -1.02 -1.82 20.07
C TYR A 301 -2.51 -1.79 19.73
N GLY A 302 -3.23 -0.90 20.38
CA GLY A 302 -4.68 -0.71 20.17
C GLY A 302 -4.94 0.45 19.21
N CYS A 303 -5.85 0.23 18.26
CA CYS A 303 -6.53 1.31 17.56
C CYS A 303 -7.61 1.90 18.47
N GLN A 304 -7.94 3.19 18.30
CA GLN A 304 -8.78 3.95 19.23
C GLN A 304 -10.15 3.31 19.47
N GLY A 305 -10.32 2.68 20.64
CA GLY A 305 -11.59 2.20 21.19
C GLY A 305 -11.36 1.50 22.52
N ASP A 306 -12.23 1.70 23.50
CA ASP A 306 -12.32 0.80 24.66
C ASP A 306 -13.27 -0.34 24.25
N ASP A 307 -12.86 -1.12 23.24
CA ASP A 307 -13.63 -2.28 22.81
C ASP A 307 -13.37 -3.41 23.83
N ASP A 308 -14.45 -3.96 24.40
CA ASP A 308 -14.39 -5.01 25.43
C ASP A 308 -13.50 -6.20 24.98
N ASP A 309 -13.47 -6.49 23.67
CA ASP A 309 -12.65 -7.54 23.05
C ASP A 309 -11.12 -7.29 23.21
N GLU A 310 -10.64 -6.05 23.18
CA GLU A 310 -9.21 -5.74 23.38
C GLU A 310 -8.80 -5.96 24.85
N ILE A 311 -9.70 -5.63 25.77
CA ILE A 311 -9.49 -5.83 27.21
C ILE A 311 -9.41 -7.34 27.49
N ASP A 312 -10.33 -8.12 26.94
CA ASP A 312 -10.33 -9.58 27.08
C ASP A 312 -9.04 -10.20 26.52
N LEU A 313 -8.58 -9.78 25.33
CA LEU A 313 -7.31 -10.23 24.75
C LEU A 313 -6.12 -9.92 25.66
N LEU A 314 -6.03 -8.71 26.20
CA LEU A 314 -4.94 -8.31 27.10
C LEU A 314 -4.94 -9.13 28.40
N GLU A 315 -6.10 -9.40 28.98
CA GLU A 315 -6.23 -10.21 30.18
C GLU A 315 -5.85 -11.66 29.93
N GLU A 316 -6.33 -12.26 28.84
CA GLU A 316 -5.99 -13.62 28.47
C GLU A 316 -4.50 -13.78 28.13
N LEU A 317 -3.91 -12.83 27.39
CA LEU A 317 -2.46 -12.82 27.13
C LEU A 317 -1.66 -12.67 28.43
N ARG A 318 -2.06 -11.80 29.36
CA ARG A 318 -1.40 -11.68 30.67
C ARG A 318 -1.46 -12.97 31.47
N LYS A 319 -2.58 -13.68 31.41
CA LYS A 319 -2.75 -14.98 32.06
C LYS A 319 -1.84 -16.03 31.43
N LEU A 320 -1.87 -16.17 30.10
CA LEU A 320 -1.04 -17.12 29.35
C LEU A 320 0.46 -16.84 29.58
N LEU A 321 0.88 -15.61 29.35
CA LEU A 321 2.29 -15.21 29.35
C LEU A 321 2.87 -15.00 30.74
N GLY A 322 2.02 -14.77 31.73
CA GLY A 322 2.39 -14.71 33.13
C GLY A 322 3.03 -16.01 33.63
N GLU A 323 2.61 -17.16 33.11
CA GLU A 323 3.20 -18.47 33.42
C GLU A 323 4.67 -18.57 32.98
N TYR A 324 5.03 -17.84 31.93
CA TYR A 324 6.38 -17.77 31.38
C TYR A 324 7.21 -16.60 31.95
N GLY A 325 6.62 -15.78 32.82
CA GLY A 325 7.25 -14.56 33.35
C GLY A 325 7.47 -13.47 32.29
N ILE A 326 6.67 -13.50 31.22
CA ILE A 326 6.74 -12.54 30.11
C ILE A 326 5.84 -11.34 30.42
N LEU A 327 6.36 -10.13 30.22
CA LEU A 327 5.62 -8.89 30.44
C LEU A 327 4.63 -8.65 29.29
N VAL A 328 3.39 -8.26 29.62
CA VAL A 328 2.39 -7.85 28.61
C VAL A 328 1.99 -6.40 28.82
N GLU A 329 2.29 -5.56 27.84
CA GLU A 329 1.99 -4.12 27.86
C GLU A 329 0.94 -3.75 26.81
N ARG A 330 0.10 -2.77 27.14
CA ARG A 330 -0.78 -2.08 26.19
C ARG A 330 -0.12 -0.77 25.80
N HIS A 331 -0.03 -0.48 24.50
CA HIS A 331 0.45 0.79 24.01
C HIS A 331 -0.63 1.51 23.20
N GLN A 332 -0.91 2.77 23.55
CA GLN A 332 -1.79 3.64 22.76
C GLN A 332 -0.99 4.23 21.60
N GLY A 333 -1.23 3.76 20.39
CA GLY A 333 -0.55 4.21 19.19
C GLY A 333 -0.56 3.11 18.13
N SER A 334 0.22 3.32 17.07
CA SER A 334 0.31 2.38 15.96
C SER A 334 1.77 2.06 15.64
N ILE A 335 2.03 0.80 15.33
CA ILE A 335 3.29 0.32 14.78
C ILE A 335 3.41 0.83 13.34
N TYR A 336 2.32 0.72 12.57
CA TYR A 336 2.36 0.96 11.15
C TYR A 336 2.16 2.43 10.75
N GLY A 337 1.51 3.24 11.60
CA GLY A 337 1.26 4.66 11.38
C GLY A 337 -0.22 5.00 11.52
N SER A 338 -0.86 5.45 10.44
CA SER A 338 -2.30 5.72 10.45
C SER A 338 -3.04 4.68 9.61
N LEU A 339 -4.18 4.19 10.10
CA LEU A 339 -5.09 3.31 9.32
C LEU A 339 -5.39 3.88 7.93
N ASN A 340 -5.44 5.21 7.77
CA ASN A 340 -5.66 5.83 6.47
C ASN A 340 -4.52 5.55 5.47
N GLU A 341 -3.28 5.40 5.93
CA GLU A 341 -2.15 5.10 5.03
C GLU A 341 -2.25 3.66 4.51
N LEU A 342 -2.69 2.73 5.36
CA LEU A 342 -2.98 1.34 4.98
C LEU A 342 -4.21 1.23 4.08
N LYS A 343 -5.27 1.99 4.36
CA LYS A 343 -6.46 2.09 3.51
C LYS A 343 -6.13 2.69 2.15
N GLU A 344 -5.30 3.73 2.10
CA GLU A 344 -4.80 4.29 0.83
C GLU A 344 -4.01 3.24 0.04
N LEU A 345 -3.13 2.48 0.70
CA LEU A 345 -2.36 1.40 0.08
C LEU A 345 -3.25 0.29 -0.48
N ALA A 346 -4.27 -0.14 0.28
CA ALA A 346 -5.19 -1.18 -0.18
C ALA A 346 -6.15 -0.70 -1.27
N HIS A 347 -6.70 0.50 -1.15
CA HIS A 347 -7.54 1.10 -2.19
C HIS A 347 -6.76 1.26 -3.51
N GLU A 348 -5.49 1.65 -3.41
CA GLU A 348 -4.57 1.63 -4.55
C GLU A 348 -4.45 0.23 -5.13
N HIS A 349 -4.17 -0.78 -4.31
CA HIS A 349 -4.05 -2.15 -4.77
C HIS A 349 -5.33 -2.69 -5.44
N MET A 350 -6.51 -2.35 -4.93
CA MET A 350 -7.80 -2.78 -5.51
C MET A 350 -7.98 -2.23 -6.93
N HIS A 351 -7.72 -0.94 -7.15
CA HIS A 351 -7.76 -0.35 -8.49
C HIS A 351 -6.78 -1.05 -9.44
N LEU A 352 -5.67 -1.52 -8.91
CA LEU A 352 -4.64 -2.24 -9.68
C LEU A 352 -5.06 -3.67 -10.02
N LEU A 353 -5.63 -4.44 -9.09
CA LEU A 353 -6.14 -5.79 -9.37
C LEU A 353 -7.25 -5.77 -10.43
N GLN A 354 -8.21 -4.85 -10.29
CA GLN A 354 -9.27 -4.65 -11.28
C GLN A 354 -8.68 -4.42 -12.67
N SER A 355 -7.52 -3.79 -12.76
CA SER A 355 -6.88 -3.51 -14.04
C SER A 355 -6.03 -4.65 -14.62
N ILE A 356 -5.44 -5.53 -13.78
CA ILE A 356 -4.73 -6.74 -14.24
C ILE A 356 -5.72 -7.82 -14.69
N LEU A 357 -6.82 -7.98 -13.95
CA LEU A 357 -7.80 -9.05 -14.20
C LEU A 357 -8.71 -8.76 -15.41
N TRP A 358 -8.78 -7.51 -15.86
CA TRP A 358 -9.57 -7.08 -17.02
C TRP A 358 -8.72 -6.85 -18.28
N GLU A 359 -7.49 -7.38 -18.36
CA GLU A 359 -6.85 -7.54 -19.67
C GLU A 359 -7.77 -8.45 -20.51
N PRO A 360 -8.37 -7.95 -21.62
CA PRO A 360 -9.06 -8.83 -22.54
C PRO A 360 -7.98 -9.74 -23.10
N LEU A 361 -8.15 -11.06 -22.90
CA LEU A 361 -7.50 -12.03 -23.77
C LEU A 361 -7.80 -11.59 -25.19
N ASP A 362 -6.76 -11.37 -25.99
CA ASP A 362 -6.88 -11.02 -27.39
C ASP A 362 -7.91 -11.94 -28.07
N GLU A 363 -9.09 -11.40 -28.37
CA GLU A 363 -9.99 -12.00 -29.34
C GLU A 363 -10.33 -10.95 -30.39
N ASP A 364 -9.93 -11.26 -31.60
CA ASP A 364 -10.50 -10.74 -32.82
C ASP A 364 -12.04 -10.70 -32.69
N GLY A 365 -12.65 -9.53 -32.85
CA GLY A 365 -14.08 -9.44 -33.13
C GLY A 365 -14.81 -8.41 -32.29
N GLU A 366 -15.14 -7.31 -32.96
CA GLU A 366 -16.40 -6.55 -32.88
C GLU A 366 -17.03 -6.30 -31.50
N GLY A 367 -17.12 -5.01 -31.17
CA GLY A 367 -17.45 -4.53 -29.84
C GLY A 367 -18.91 -4.66 -29.45
N GLU A 368 -19.16 -4.34 -28.19
CA GLU A 368 -20.31 -3.54 -27.74
C GLU A 368 -20.13 -3.17 -26.26
N GLU A 369 -20.84 -2.11 -25.88
CA GLU A 369 -20.66 -1.28 -24.70
C GLU A 369 -21.07 -2.00 -23.41
N GLY A 370 -20.23 -1.93 -22.37
CA GLY A 370 -20.52 -2.48 -21.05
C GLY A 370 -21.25 -1.49 -20.15
N GLU A 371 -22.56 -1.68 -19.98
CA GLU A 371 -23.39 -1.05 -18.96
C GLU A 371 -23.16 -1.69 -17.57
N ALA A 372 -23.23 -0.86 -16.53
CA ALA A 372 -23.12 -1.25 -15.12
C ALA A 372 -24.50 -1.50 -14.51
N TRP A 373 -24.66 -2.57 -13.73
CA TRP A 373 -25.82 -2.78 -12.87
C TRP A 373 -25.40 -3.37 -11.50
N TRP A 374 -25.98 -2.84 -10.42
CA TRP A 374 -26.01 -3.48 -9.09
C TRP A 374 -27.43 -3.42 -8.51
N GLU A 375 -27.88 -4.61 -8.11
CA GLU A 375 -28.83 -5.06 -7.08
C GLU A 375 -30.24 -4.45 -6.87
N GLY A 376 -31.21 -5.37 -6.88
CA GLY A 376 -32.52 -5.24 -6.24
C GLY A 376 -33.37 -6.48 -6.53
N GLY A 377 -33.43 -7.42 -5.58
CA GLY A 377 -34.07 -8.73 -5.77
C GLY A 377 -35.60 -8.72 -5.79
N ALA A 378 -36.18 -9.77 -6.36
CA ALA A 378 -37.37 -10.47 -5.88
C ALA A 378 -37.56 -11.75 -6.69
N ILE A 379 -38.10 -12.75 -6.00
CA ILE A 379 -38.49 -14.07 -6.46
C ILE A 379 -39.84 -13.99 -7.23
N SER A 380 -40.06 -15.01 -8.07
CA SER A 380 -41.31 -15.58 -8.64
C SER A 380 -41.99 -14.96 -9.86
N GLU A 381 -42.26 -15.86 -10.82
CA GLU A 381 -43.45 -16.08 -11.68
C GLU A 381 -42.94 -16.68 -13.02
N GLU A 382 -42.88 -18.01 -13.25
CA GLU A 382 -44.01 -18.96 -13.45
C GLU A 382 -45.18 -18.29 -14.17
N GLU A 383 -45.20 -18.42 -15.50
CA GLU A 383 -45.97 -19.41 -16.26
C GLU A 383 -47.43 -18.96 -16.50
N GLU A 384 -47.79 -19.13 -17.76
CA GLU A 384 -48.95 -18.63 -18.49
C GLU A 384 -50.32 -18.83 -17.81
N GLU A 385 -51.15 -17.80 -17.96
CA GLU A 385 -52.60 -17.80 -17.74
C GLU A 385 -53.32 -18.83 -18.62
N GLU A 386 -54.13 -19.70 -17.99
CA GLU A 386 -55.40 -20.20 -18.54
C GLU A 386 -56.40 -20.31 -17.38
N GLY A 387 -57.62 -19.78 -17.54
CA GLY A 387 -58.75 -20.18 -16.72
C GLY A 387 -59.70 -19.07 -16.32
N GLU A 388 -60.78 -18.99 -17.09
CA GLU A 388 -62.04 -18.26 -16.85
C GLU A 388 -62.64 -18.53 -15.46
N ASP A 389 -63.42 -17.57 -14.95
CA ASP A 389 -64.74 -17.74 -14.29
C ASP A 389 -65.07 -16.43 -13.53
N GLU A 390 -65.95 -15.59 -14.08
CA GLU A 390 -67.41 -15.57 -13.84
C GLU A 390 -67.84 -14.88 -12.52
N ALA A 391 -68.64 -13.84 -12.72
CA ALA A 391 -69.81 -13.41 -11.94
C ALA A 391 -69.58 -13.00 -10.46
N GLU A 392 -69.65 -11.69 -10.21
CA GLU A 392 -70.86 -11.01 -9.70
C GLU A 392 -71.18 -11.37 -8.26
N GLU A 393 -71.03 -10.42 -7.34
CA GLU A 393 -72.04 -10.18 -6.31
C GLU A 393 -71.92 -8.76 -5.72
N MET A 394 -73.03 -8.01 -5.87
CA MET A 394 -73.67 -7.08 -4.94
C MET A 394 -72.88 -5.84 -4.47
N GLU A 395 -73.26 -4.65 -4.95
CA GLU A 395 -74.44 -3.82 -4.59
C GLU A 395 -74.18 -2.90 -3.37
N ASP A 396 -74.73 -1.69 -3.52
CA ASP A 396 -74.87 -0.59 -2.55
C ASP A 396 -73.62 0.29 -2.37
N GLY A 397 -73.64 1.61 -2.60
CA GLY A 397 -74.72 2.55 -2.82
C GLY A 397 -74.21 3.96 -2.52
N ASP A 398 -74.91 4.96 -3.05
CA ASP A 398 -74.90 6.38 -2.69
C ASP A 398 -73.78 7.31 -3.19
N GLU A 399 -74.08 7.88 -4.37
CA GLU A 399 -74.37 9.32 -4.61
C GLU A 399 -73.78 10.39 -3.67
N ASN A 400 -72.91 11.24 -4.23
CA ASN A 400 -73.07 12.70 -4.47
C ASN A 400 -71.68 13.32 -4.67
N ILE A 401 -71.32 13.89 -5.83
CA ILE A 401 -71.76 15.16 -6.45
C ILE A 401 -71.16 16.40 -5.75
N ASP A 402 -70.62 17.28 -6.62
CA ASP A 402 -70.11 18.66 -6.47
C ASP A 402 -68.60 18.80 -6.21
N GLU A 403 -67.83 19.26 -7.22
CA GLU A 403 -67.59 20.69 -7.61
C GLU A 403 -66.77 21.37 -6.50
N GLU A 404 -65.59 21.96 -6.70
CA GLU A 404 -65.16 23.02 -7.62
C GLU A 404 -63.66 23.25 -7.23
N GLU A 405 -62.74 23.35 -8.19
CA GLU A 405 -62.05 24.59 -8.62
C GLU A 405 -60.88 25.09 -7.75
N GLU A 406 -59.86 25.56 -8.49
CA GLU A 406 -58.87 26.59 -8.12
C GLU A 406 -57.85 26.26 -7.02
N ASP A 407 -56.61 26.72 -7.03
CA ASP A 407 -55.68 27.32 -8.01
C ASP A 407 -54.37 27.53 -7.20
N ASP A 408 -53.32 27.96 -7.90
CA ASP A 408 -52.12 28.62 -7.38
C ASP A 408 -51.06 27.75 -6.67
N GLU A 409 -49.87 27.54 -7.27
CA GLU A 409 -48.77 28.53 -7.43
C GLU A 409 -48.29 28.99 -6.02
N TRP A 410 -47.04 28.80 -5.61
CA TRP A 410 -45.94 29.74 -5.82
C TRP A 410 -44.63 29.16 -5.23
N LYS A 411 -43.63 29.06 -6.11
CA LYS A 411 -42.16 29.21 -5.91
C LYS A 411 -41.35 28.28 -5.02
#